data_AF-A0A699YNS0-F1
#
_entry.id   AF-A0A699YNS0-F1
#
_cell.length_a   1.000
_cell.length_b   1.000
_cell.length_c   1.000
_cell.angle_alpha   90.00
_cell.angle_beta   90.00
_cell.angle_gamma   90.00
#
_symmetry.space_group_name_H-M   'P 1'
#
loop_
_entity.id
_entity.type
_entity.pdbx_description
1 polymer ?
#
loop_
_entity_poly.entity_id
_entity_poly.type
_entity_poly.pdbx_seq_one_letter_code
_entity_poly.pdbx_strand_id
1 'polypeptide(L)'
;MELRKRSRGEGTAQQGHTPLHTFLDLVEGCQHVVVFTGAGISANSGMSTFTSRNGLYDRAREQFNVQDGMKLFTYSFFKQHRAKVQAFFAQIYSEAQSSQAAPGHHALARMLEMGRLQRQYTLNIDGLSEVVGLSTWHPQANPAGSTVELHGNIRSSAAPLVLRRGCASKSCSSSRQPALSIFVRSGSCWPAWAV
;
A
#
# COMPACT_ATOMS: atom_id res chain seq x y z
N MET A 1 -12.18 -23.98 -14.94
CA MET A 1 -12.28 -22.52 -15.11
C MET A 1 -11.43 -22.13 -16.29
N GLU A 2 -12.04 -22.00 -17.47
CA GLU A 2 -11.33 -21.69 -18.71
C GLU A 2 -11.07 -20.18 -18.74
N LEU A 3 -9.83 -19.78 -18.48
CA LEU A 3 -9.41 -18.39 -18.65
C LEU A 3 -9.48 -18.10 -20.15
N ARG A 4 -10.47 -17.30 -20.58
CA ARG A 4 -10.58 -16.80 -21.95
C ARG A 4 -9.35 -15.97 -22.28
N LYS A 5 -8.32 -16.64 -22.79
CA LYS A 5 -7.14 -16.01 -23.36
C LYS A 5 -7.56 -15.50 -24.73
N ARG A 6 -7.62 -14.18 -24.92
CA ARG A 6 -7.78 -13.61 -26.27
C ARG A 6 -6.68 -14.20 -27.15
N SER A 7 -7.05 -14.84 -28.26
CA SER A 7 -6.10 -15.11 -29.33
C SER A 7 -5.51 -13.77 -29.76
N ARG A 8 -4.18 -13.66 -29.74
CA ARG A 8 -3.48 -12.51 -30.33
C ARG A 8 -3.76 -12.58 -31.83
N GLY A 9 -4.72 -11.81 -32.31
CA GLY A 9 -4.82 -11.51 -33.73
C GLY A 9 -3.55 -10.76 -34.13
N GLU A 10 -2.89 -11.25 -35.17
CA GLU A 10 -1.82 -10.53 -35.87
C GLU A 10 -2.42 -9.26 -36.47
N GLY A 11 -2.23 -8.14 -35.78
CA GLY A 11 -2.70 -6.83 -36.17
C GLY A 11 -1.87 -5.81 -35.43
N THR A 12 -1.32 -4.86 -36.18
CA THR A 12 -0.54 -3.72 -35.72
C THR A 12 -1.05 -3.19 -34.37
N ALA A 13 -0.14 -3.03 -33.41
CA ALA A 13 -0.43 -2.49 -32.08
C ALA A 13 -0.81 -1.00 -32.17
N GLN A 14 -1.95 -0.69 -32.76
CA GLN A 14 -2.65 0.54 -32.49
C GLN A 14 -3.19 0.42 -31.06
N GLN A 15 -2.82 1.36 -30.20
CA GLN A 15 -3.34 1.47 -28.84
C GLN A 15 -4.84 1.80 -28.92
N GLY A 16 -5.66 0.79 -29.18
CA GLY A 16 -7.11 0.92 -29.21
C GLY A 16 -7.61 1.16 -27.80
N HIS A 17 -8.06 2.38 -27.52
CA HIS A 17 -8.76 2.68 -26.28
C HIS A 17 -10.02 1.81 -26.25
N THR A 18 -10.08 0.86 -25.30
CA THR A 18 -11.33 0.11 -25.08
C THR A 18 -12.35 1.12 -24.56
N PRO A 19 -13.48 1.34 -25.26
CA PRO A 19 -14.49 2.28 -24.79
C PRO A 19 -14.98 1.90 -23.38
N LEU A 20 -15.33 2.90 -22.58
CA LEU A 20 -15.80 2.68 -21.22
C LEU A 20 -16.98 1.71 -21.15
N HIS A 21 -17.93 1.79 -22.10
CA HIS A 21 -19.07 0.88 -22.16
C HIS A 21 -18.63 -0.59 -22.29
N THR A 22 -17.65 -0.87 -23.16
CA THR A 22 -17.14 -2.23 -23.37
C THR A 22 -16.49 -2.78 -22.11
N PHE A 23 -15.79 -1.92 -21.35
CA PHE A 23 -15.24 -2.31 -20.05
C PHE A 23 -16.35 -2.61 -19.03
N LEU A 24 -17.41 -1.78 -18.98
CA LEU A 24 -18.54 -2.00 -18.08
C LEU A 24 -19.25 -3.32 -18.39
N ASP A 25 -19.52 -3.62 -19.66
CA ASP A 25 -20.15 -4.88 -20.08
C ASP A 25 -19.31 -6.10 -19.66
N LEU A 26 -17.99 -6.01 -19.82
CA LEU A 26 -17.06 -7.06 -19.38
C LEU A 26 -17.10 -7.25 -17.87
N VAL A 27 -17.06 -6.15 -17.12
CA VAL A 27 -17.08 -6.19 -15.67
C VAL A 27 -18.41 -6.76 -15.19
N GLU A 28 -19.55 -6.32 -15.73
CA GLU A 28 -20.91 -6.75 -15.34
C GLU A 28 -21.08 -8.27 -15.35
N GLY A 29 -20.49 -8.97 -16.32
CA GLY A 29 -20.48 -10.44 -16.37
C GLY A 29 -19.54 -11.14 -15.37
N CYS A 30 -18.64 -10.42 -14.68
CA CYS A 30 -17.67 -10.98 -13.75
C CYS A 30 -18.22 -11.09 -12.31
N GLN A 31 -18.13 -12.31 -11.77
CA GLN A 31 -18.47 -12.63 -10.37
C GLN A 31 -17.26 -12.54 -9.42
N HIS A 32 -16.04 -12.67 -9.93
CA HIS A 32 -14.81 -12.61 -9.14
C HIS A 32 -13.84 -11.62 -9.74
N VAL A 33 -13.71 -10.45 -9.09
CA VAL A 33 -12.85 -9.36 -9.54
C VAL A 33 -11.71 -9.17 -8.56
N VAL A 34 -10.47 -9.12 -9.08
CA VAL A 34 -9.28 -8.73 -8.32
C VAL A 34 -8.87 -7.34 -8.80
N VAL A 35 -8.62 -6.43 -7.86
CA VAL A 35 -8.27 -5.03 -8.17
C VAL A 35 -6.88 -4.70 -7.63
N PHE A 36 -6.04 -4.12 -8.48
CA PHE A 36 -4.75 -3.57 -8.09
C PHE A 36 -4.86 -2.05 -8.00
N THR A 37 -4.40 -1.48 -6.90
CA THR A 37 -4.50 -0.04 -6.63
C THR A 37 -3.14 0.54 -6.27
N GLY A 38 -2.94 1.80 -6.64
CA GLY A 38 -1.80 2.62 -6.25
C GLY A 38 -2.25 4.05 -5.98
N ALA A 39 -1.31 4.99 -5.90
CA ALA A 39 -1.57 6.35 -5.40
C ALA A 39 -2.70 7.09 -6.14
N GLY A 40 -2.97 6.75 -7.41
CA GLY A 40 -4.03 7.35 -8.21
C GLY A 40 -5.44 7.22 -7.60
N ILE A 41 -5.75 6.13 -6.88
CA ILE A 41 -7.06 6.00 -6.22
C ILE A 41 -7.23 6.99 -5.06
N SER A 42 -6.12 7.48 -4.50
CA SER A 42 -6.06 8.42 -3.36
C SER A 42 -5.66 9.83 -3.78
N ALA A 43 -5.62 10.13 -5.09
CA ALA A 43 -5.13 11.42 -5.60
C ALA A 43 -5.87 12.63 -5.01
N ASN A 44 -7.16 12.48 -4.71
CA ASN A 44 -8.01 13.54 -4.14
C ASN A 44 -8.42 13.25 -2.69
N SER A 45 -7.65 12.43 -1.97
CA SER A 45 -7.97 12.02 -0.60
C SER A 45 -7.39 12.94 0.49
N GLY A 46 -6.65 13.97 0.11
CA GLY A 46 -5.99 14.87 1.06
C GLY A 46 -4.66 14.34 1.62
N MET A 47 -4.09 13.30 1.00
CA MET A 47 -2.79 12.76 1.37
C MET A 47 -1.71 13.14 0.37
N SER A 48 -0.51 13.47 0.86
CA SER A 48 0.65 13.67 -0.02
C SER A 48 1.03 12.37 -0.72
N THR A 49 1.14 12.39 -2.04
CA THR A 49 1.73 11.25 -2.77
C THR A 49 3.25 11.29 -2.70
N PHE A 50 3.92 10.17 -3.01
CA PHE A 50 5.38 10.10 -2.99
C PHE A 50 6.03 11.00 -4.05
N THR A 51 5.49 10.99 -5.27
CA THR A 51 6.14 11.54 -6.47
C THR A 51 5.49 12.81 -7.00
N SER A 52 4.35 13.26 -6.45
CA SER A 52 3.75 14.54 -6.83
C SER A 52 4.67 15.70 -6.50
N ARG A 53 4.48 16.84 -7.18
CA ARG A 53 5.10 18.11 -6.81
C ARG A 53 4.76 18.44 -5.35
N ASN A 54 5.76 18.79 -4.55
CA ASN A 54 5.64 18.99 -3.09
C ASN A 54 5.19 17.71 -2.35
N GLY A 55 5.37 16.54 -2.96
CA GLY A 55 5.09 15.23 -2.38
C GLY A 55 6.12 14.80 -1.34
N LEU A 56 6.03 13.55 -0.89
CA LEU A 56 6.86 13.05 0.21
C LEU A 56 8.36 13.07 -0.11
N TYR A 57 8.77 12.78 -1.35
CA TYR A 57 10.19 12.84 -1.74
C TYR A 57 10.72 14.27 -1.73
N ASP A 58 9.92 15.24 -2.18
CA ASP A 58 10.31 16.66 -2.18
C ASP A 58 10.46 17.19 -0.75
N ARG A 59 9.48 16.89 0.11
CA ARG A 59 9.52 17.25 1.53
C ARG A 59 10.68 16.57 2.26
N ALA A 60 10.96 15.31 1.96
CA ALA A 60 12.11 14.59 2.50
C ALA A 60 13.43 15.24 2.08
N ARG A 61 13.55 15.61 0.80
CA ARG A 61 14.73 16.31 0.24
C ARG A 61 15.02 17.60 1.01
N GLU A 62 13.98 18.41 1.20
CA GLU A 62 14.07 19.72 1.86
C GLU A 62 14.33 19.59 3.36
N GLN A 63 13.59 18.73 4.06
CA GLN A 63 13.69 18.58 5.52
C GLN A 63 15.01 17.92 5.97
N PHE A 64 15.59 17.04 5.17
CA PHE A 64 16.80 16.30 5.51
C PHE A 64 18.05 16.79 4.76
N ASN A 65 17.92 17.80 3.89
CA ASN A 65 18.99 18.33 3.05
C ASN A 65 19.76 17.23 2.28
N VAL A 66 19.01 16.32 1.66
CA VAL A 66 19.55 15.20 0.86
C VAL A 66 19.32 15.46 -0.62
N GLN A 67 20.18 14.92 -1.48
CA GLN A 67 20.01 15.03 -2.94
C GLN A 67 18.81 14.22 -3.45
N ASP A 68 18.55 13.07 -2.82
CA ASP A 68 17.50 12.13 -3.19
C ASP A 68 16.61 11.85 -1.98
N GLY A 69 15.35 12.31 -2.05
CA GLY A 69 14.35 12.13 -1.01
C GLY A 69 13.95 10.67 -0.79
N MET A 70 14.15 9.79 -1.79
CA MET A 70 13.91 8.36 -1.64
C MET A 70 14.81 7.73 -0.58
N LYS A 71 16.00 8.30 -0.33
CA LYS A 71 16.93 7.81 0.70
C LYS A 71 16.28 7.73 2.07
N LEU A 72 15.37 8.65 2.41
CA LEU A 72 14.65 8.65 3.68
C LEU A 72 13.90 7.34 3.93
N PHE A 73 13.43 6.72 2.84
CA PHE A 73 12.65 5.50 2.81
C PHE A 73 13.54 4.26 2.66
N THR A 74 14.83 4.35 2.97
CA THR A 74 15.74 3.19 3.04
C THR A 74 16.04 2.82 4.50
N TYR A 75 16.24 1.53 4.75
CA TYR A 75 16.52 1.07 6.12
C TYR A 75 17.83 1.66 6.69
N SER A 76 18.84 1.85 5.85
CA SER A 76 20.13 2.42 6.23
C SER A 76 19.99 3.85 6.75
N PHE A 77 19.27 4.69 6.00
CA PHE A 77 19.00 6.07 6.40
C PHE A 77 18.15 6.14 7.67
N PHE A 78 17.11 5.31 7.76
CA PHE A 78 16.30 5.19 8.97
C PHE A 78 17.13 4.85 10.20
N LYS A 79 18.05 3.89 10.09
CA LYS A 79 18.93 3.49 11.21
C LYS A 79 19.83 4.65 11.67
N GLN A 80 20.35 5.44 10.73
CA GLN A 80 21.23 6.57 11.02
C GLN A 80 20.51 7.79 11.59
N HIS A 81 19.27 8.04 11.16
CA HIS A 81 18.50 9.26 11.48
C HIS A 81 17.18 8.99 12.20
N ARG A 82 17.09 7.89 12.95
CA ARG A 82 15.87 7.31 13.51
C ARG A 82 14.86 8.33 14.05
N ALA A 83 15.25 9.19 14.99
CA ALA A 83 14.33 10.15 15.62
C ALA A 83 13.72 11.14 14.60
N LYS A 84 14.53 11.65 13.67
CA LYS A 84 14.06 12.57 12.63
C LYS A 84 13.13 11.87 11.64
N VAL A 85 13.48 10.65 11.22
CA VAL A 85 12.64 9.86 10.31
C VAL A 85 11.31 9.49 10.98
N GLN A 86 11.32 9.13 12.27
CA GLN A 86 10.10 8.88 13.04
C GLN A 86 9.21 10.12 13.12
N ALA A 87 9.78 11.30 13.34
CA ALA A 87 9.02 12.55 13.33
C ALA A 87 8.39 12.82 11.95
N PHE A 88 9.10 12.51 10.86
CA PHE A 88 8.55 12.62 9.50
C PHE A 88 7.38 11.65 9.27
N PHE A 89 7.53 10.38 9.66
CA PHE A 89 6.42 9.41 9.56
C PHE A 89 5.23 9.76 10.47
N ALA A 90 5.47 10.43 11.60
CA ALA A 90 4.38 10.95 12.44
C ALA A 90 3.57 12.03 11.71
N GLN A 91 4.21 12.88 10.91
CA GLN A 91 3.50 13.84 10.05
C GLN A 91 2.65 13.13 8.98
N ILE A 92 3.23 12.11 8.32
CA ILE A 92 2.50 11.29 7.34
C ILE A 92 1.30 10.59 8.00
N TYR A 93 1.48 10.08 9.22
CA TYR A 93 0.40 9.48 10.00
C TYR A 93 -0.72 10.50 10.27
N SER A 94 -0.39 11.72 10.70
CA SER A 94 -1.38 12.79 10.91
C SER A 94 -2.13 13.15 9.62
N GLU A 95 -1.44 13.24 8.48
CA GLU A 95 -2.08 13.44 7.17
C GLU A 95 -3.03 12.28 6.85
N ALA A 96 -2.57 11.03 7.02
CA ALA A 96 -3.40 9.86 6.79
C ALA A 96 -4.66 9.89 7.66
N GLN A 97 -4.55 10.24 8.95
CA GLN A 97 -5.71 10.36 9.86
C GLN A 97 -6.72 11.41 9.38
N SER A 98 -6.25 12.53 8.84
CA SER A 98 -7.12 13.59 8.30
C SER A 98 -7.70 13.30 6.90
N SER A 99 -7.09 12.36 6.18
CA SER A 99 -7.46 12.01 4.80
C SER A 99 -8.80 11.28 4.72
N GLN A 100 -9.51 11.51 3.62
CA GLN A 100 -10.84 10.92 3.37
C GLN A 100 -10.79 9.95 2.19
N ALA A 101 -11.58 8.88 2.28
CA ALA A 101 -11.67 7.90 1.22
C ALA A 101 -12.26 8.55 -0.06
N ALA A 102 -11.53 8.45 -1.18
CA ALA A 102 -12.02 8.93 -2.47
C ALA A 102 -13.12 8.01 -3.04
N PRO A 103 -13.91 8.46 -4.05
CA PRO A 103 -14.97 7.65 -4.67
C PRO A 103 -14.54 6.26 -5.15
N GLY A 104 -13.27 6.10 -5.56
CA GLY A 104 -12.71 4.80 -5.93
C GLY A 104 -12.71 3.79 -4.78
N HIS A 105 -12.39 4.23 -3.55
CA HIS A 105 -12.45 3.37 -2.37
C HIS A 105 -13.88 2.92 -2.08
N HIS A 106 -14.84 3.85 -2.12
CA HIS A 106 -16.25 3.52 -1.95
C HIS A 106 -16.78 2.59 -3.05
N ALA A 107 -16.26 2.71 -4.29
CA ALA A 107 -16.59 1.77 -5.35
C ALA A 107 -16.09 0.34 -5.05
N LEU A 108 -14.91 0.19 -4.43
CA LEU A 108 -14.40 -1.11 -3.97
C LEU A 108 -15.27 -1.68 -2.84
N ALA A 109 -15.67 -0.85 -1.87
CA ALA A 109 -16.58 -1.25 -0.80
C ALA A 109 -17.92 -1.78 -1.36
N ARG A 110 -18.54 -1.04 -2.29
CA ARG A 110 -19.75 -1.50 -2.97
C ARG A 110 -19.52 -2.79 -3.76
N MET A 111 -18.37 -2.95 -4.41
CA MET A 111 -18.04 -4.20 -5.12
C MET A 111 -17.89 -5.40 -4.18
N LEU A 112 -17.38 -5.18 -2.97
CA LEU A 112 -17.32 -6.18 -1.90
C LEU A 112 -18.73 -6.52 -1.38
N GLU A 113 -19.57 -5.53 -1.13
CA GLU A 113 -20.97 -5.71 -0.70
C GLU A 113 -21.79 -6.51 -1.73
N MET A 114 -21.55 -6.28 -3.02
CA MET A 114 -22.15 -7.07 -4.10
C MET A 114 -21.60 -8.50 -4.21
N GLY A 115 -20.61 -8.89 -3.40
CA GLY A 115 -19.97 -10.21 -3.45
C GLY A 115 -19.05 -10.41 -4.66
N ARG A 116 -18.65 -9.33 -5.34
CA ARG A 116 -17.90 -9.39 -6.61
C ARG A 116 -16.43 -9.10 -6.45
N LEU A 117 -16.02 -8.38 -5.40
CA LEU A 117 -14.61 -8.13 -5.09
C LEU A 117 -14.02 -9.34 -4.38
N GLN A 118 -13.15 -10.07 -5.06
CA GLN A 118 -12.40 -11.18 -4.50
C GLN A 118 -11.25 -10.70 -3.61
N ARG A 119 -10.51 -9.70 -4.09
CA ARG A 119 -9.37 -9.11 -3.38
C ARG A 119 -8.95 -7.77 -3.97
N GLN A 120 -8.59 -6.83 -3.12
CA GLN A 120 -7.82 -5.66 -3.46
C GLN A 120 -6.35 -5.91 -3.09
N TYR A 121 -5.43 -5.61 -3.99
CA TYR A 121 -4.02 -5.45 -3.70
C TYR A 121 -3.66 -3.97 -3.79
N THR A 122 -3.03 -3.42 -2.77
CA THR A 122 -2.69 -2.00 -2.75
C THR A 122 -1.22 -1.76 -2.46
N LEU A 123 -0.63 -0.83 -3.21
CA LEU A 123 0.69 -0.26 -2.93
C LEU A 123 0.59 0.95 -1.99
N ASN A 124 -0.63 1.39 -1.65
CA ASN A 124 -0.84 2.53 -0.77
C ASN A 124 -0.66 2.12 0.68
N ILE A 125 -0.22 3.09 1.48
CA ILE A 125 0.01 2.95 2.91
C ILE A 125 -1.00 3.75 3.73
N ASP A 126 -1.96 4.38 3.07
CA ASP A 126 -2.86 5.42 3.60
C ASP A 126 -3.92 4.86 4.56
N GLY A 127 -4.21 3.56 4.47
CA GLY A 127 -5.24 2.86 5.23
C GLY A 127 -6.67 3.28 4.86
N LEU A 128 -6.89 3.92 3.70
CA LEU A 128 -8.21 4.40 3.29
C LEU A 128 -9.16 3.27 2.86
N SER A 129 -8.64 2.11 2.47
CA SER A 129 -9.45 0.90 2.27
C SER A 129 -10.14 0.47 3.57
N GLU A 130 -9.45 0.54 4.72
CA GLU A 130 -10.04 0.19 6.02
C GLU A 130 -11.14 1.18 6.42
N VAL A 131 -11.00 2.46 6.07
CA VAL A 131 -12.00 3.51 6.33
C VAL A 131 -13.35 3.21 5.67
N VAL A 132 -13.33 2.55 4.50
CA VAL A 132 -14.55 2.16 3.78
C VAL A 132 -14.98 0.71 4.09
N GLY A 133 -14.43 0.10 5.13
CA GLY A 133 -14.86 -1.22 5.63
C GLY A 133 -14.21 -2.42 4.96
N LEU A 134 -13.21 -2.24 4.09
CA LEU A 134 -12.43 -3.38 3.59
C LEU A 134 -11.48 -3.86 4.69
N SER A 135 -11.46 -5.18 4.93
CA SER A 135 -10.64 -5.77 5.98
C SER A 135 -9.26 -6.18 5.48
N THR A 136 -8.23 -5.89 6.27
CA THR A 136 -6.84 -6.23 5.94
C THR A 136 -6.59 -7.71 6.09
N TRP A 137 -6.04 -8.32 5.05
CA TRP A 137 -5.67 -9.71 4.98
C TRP A 137 -4.43 -10.00 5.83
N HIS A 138 -4.49 -11.08 6.59
CA HIS A 138 -3.35 -11.59 7.34
C HIS A 138 -3.39 -13.13 7.34
N PRO A 139 -2.28 -13.83 7.05
CA PRO A 139 -2.32 -15.27 6.82
C PRO A 139 -2.83 -16.07 8.03
N GLN A 140 -2.51 -15.64 9.25
CA GLN A 140 -2.97 -16.27 10.50
C GLN A 140 -4.18 -15.57 11.14
N ALA A 141 -4.18 -14.24 11.25
CA ALA A 141 -5.20 -13.49 11.99
C ALA A 141 -6.49 -13.19 11.19
N ASN A 142 -6.38 -12.98 9.87
CA ASN A 142 -7.53 -12.66 9.01
C ASN A 142 -7.32 -13.18 7.57
N PRO A 143 -7.33 -14.50 7.35
CA PRO A 143 -7.06 -15.08 6.03
C PRO A 143 -8.17 -14.77 4.99
N ALA A 144 -9.35 -14.35 5.47
CA ALA A 144 -10.49 -13.95 4.66
C ALA A 144 -10.48 -12.44 4.29
N GLY A 145 -9.48 -11.68 4.74
CA GLY A 145 -9.40 -10.25 4.47
C GLY A 145 -9.47 -9.92 2.98
N SER A 146 -10.20 -8.85 2.67
CA SER A 146 -10.44 -8.39 1.30
C SER A 146 -9.27 -7.59 0.73
N THR A 147 -8.38 -7.04 1.57
CA THR A 147 -7.29 -6.16 1.13
C THR A 147 -5.93 -6.69 1.52
N VAL A 148 -5.00 -6.75 0.57
CA VAL A 148 -3.59 -7.03 0.80
C VAL A 148 -2.80 -5.73 0.63
N GLU A 149 -2.18 -5.28 1.72
CA GLU A 149 -1.39 -4.06 1.80
C GLU A 149 0.08 -4.39 1.57
N LEU A 150 0.54 -4.26 0.32
CA LEU A 150 1.86 -4.69 -0.10
C LEU A 150 2.99 -3.88 0.55
N HIS A 151 2.72 -2.62 0.89
CA HIS A 151 3.67 -1.73 1.56
C HIS A 151 3.36 -1.52 3.05
N GLY A 152 2.41 -2.30 3.59
CA GLY A 152 1.85 -2.11 4.93
C GLY A 152 0.94 -0.89 5.03
N ASN A 153 0.62 -0.48 6.26
CA ASN A 153 -0.36 0.58 6.53
C ASN A 153 0.12 1.49 7.67
N ILE A 154 0.19 2.79 7.37
CA ILE A 154 0.70 3.82 8.29
C ILE A 154 -0.19 3.96 9.53
N ARG A 155 -1.49 3.66 9.41
CA ARG A 155 -2.47 3.74 10.50
C ARG A 155 -2.28 2.61 11.52
N SER A 156 -1.63 1.52 11.12
CA SER A 156 -1.36 0.37 11.98
C SER A 156 0.02 0.49 12.66
N SER A 157 0.06 0.31 13.98
CA SER A 157 1.31 0.23 14.73
C SER A 157 1.68 -1.23 14.98
N ALA A 158 2.79 -1.71 14.42
CA ALA A 158 3.41 -2.98 14.81
C ALA A 158 4.55 -2.73 15.80
N ALA A 159 4.73 -3.62 16.77
CA ALA A 159 6.04 -3.71 17.40
C ALA A 159 7.04 -4.15 16.32
N PRO A 160 8.24 -3.54 16.21
CA PRO A 160 9.24 -4.05 15.28
C PRO A 160 9.47 -5.51 15.64
N LEU A 161 9.31 -6.41 14.66
CA LEU A 161 9.52 -7.83 14.83
C LEU A 161 11.01 -8.04 15.08
N VAL A 162 11.42 -7.91 16.33
CA VAL A 162 12.71 -8.40 16.80
C VAL A 162 12.65 -9.89 16.57
N LEU A 163 13.36 -10.37 15.55
CA LEU A 163 13.71 -11.78 15.41
C LEU A 163 14.34 -12.19 16.76
N ARG A 164 13.55 -12.80 17.64
CA ARG A 164 14.04 -13.48 18.84
C ARG A 164 14.79 -14.73 18.37
N ARG A 165 15.96 -14.54 17.77
CA ARG A 165 17.00 -15.56 17.81
C ARG A 165 17.62 -15.49 19.21
N GLY A 166 17.05 -16.26 20.14
CA GLY A 166 17.74 -16.76 21.33
C GLY A 166 18.32 -15.74 22.32
N CYS A 167 17.61 -14.67 22.68
CA CYS A 167 18.03 -13.84 23.83
C CYS A 167 16.99 -13.90 24.95
N ALA A 168 17.33 -14.65 25.99
CA ALA A 168 16.61 -14.73 27.26
C ALA A 168 17.05 -13.57 28.17
N SER A 169 16.57 -12.36 27.91
CA SER A 169 16.59 -11.27 28.90
C SER A 169 15.35 -10.39 28.74
N LYS A 170 14.73 -10.07 29.88
CA LYS A 170 13.38 -9.49 30.02
C LYS A 170 13.33 -7.95 29.95
N SER A 171 14.28 -7.29 29.30
CA SER A 171 14.27 -5.82 29.19
C SER A 171 14.65 -5.34 27.81
N CYS A 172 13.68 -5.31 26.90
CA CYS A 172 13.81 -4.55 25.66
C CYS A 172 12.53 -3.72 25.50
N SER A 173 12.63 -2.42 25.82
CA SER A 173 11.55 -1.47 25.59
C SER A 173 11.41 -1.25 24.09
N SER A 174 10.61 -2.07 23.42
CA SER A 174 10.32 -1.91 22.00
C SER A 174 9.36 -0.73 21.82
N SER A 175 9.85 0.38 21.27
CA SER A 175 8.96 1.44 20.78
C SER A 175 8.15 0.90 19.60
N ARG A 176 6.81 1.00 19.68
CA ARG A 176 5.92 0.65 18.57
C ARG A 176 6.27 1.50 17.35
N GLN A 177 6.23 0.89 16.17
CA GLN A 177 6.56 1.53 14.89
C GLN A 177 5.39 1.33 13.90
N PRO A 178 5.20 2.22 12.93
CA PRO A 178 4.24 1.95 11.87
C PRO A 178 4.65 0.70 11.10
N ALA A 179 3.69 -0.17 10.80
CA ALA A 179 3.93 -1.47 10.15
C ALA A 179 4.10 -1.28 8.63
N LEU A 180 5.22 -0.66 8.22
CA LEU A 180 5.50 -0.32 6.83
C LEU A 180 6.65 -1.15 6.27
N SER A 181 6.44 -1.79 5.12
CA SER A 181 7.49 -2.44 4.32
C SER A 181 8.18 -1.48 3.33
N ILE A 182 7.94 -0.16 3.47
CA ILE A 182 8.48 0.89 2.58
C ILE A 182 10.02 0.92 2.58
N PHE A 183 10.69 0.36 3.60
CA PHE A 183 12.15 0.35 3.66
C PHE A 183 12.78 -0.63 2.67
N VAL A 184 13.20 -0.11 1.51
CA VAL A 184 13.98 -0.87 0.54
C VAL A 184 15.35 -1.19 1.13
N ARG A 185 15.73 -2.48 1.12
CA ARG A 185 17.08 -2.95 1.43
C ARG A 185 17.85 -3.23 0.14
N SER A 186 19.00 -2.60 -0.05
CA SER A 186 20.00 -3.03 -1.04
C SER A 186 20.71 -4.29 -0.53
N GLY A 187 20.27 -5.47 -0.95
CA GLY A 187 20.90 -6.76 -0.61
C GLY A 187 19.95 -7.81 -0.06
N SER A 188 20.20 -9.05 -0.45
CA SER A 188 19.35 -10.25 -0.40
C SER A 188 18.86 -10.74 0.98
N CYS A 189 17.75 -11.48 0.92
CA CYS A 189 17.07 -12.29 1.95
C CYS A 189 16.03 -11.58 2.83
N TRP A 190 14.74 -11.82 2.52
CA TRP A 190 13.61 -11.67 3.44
C TRP A 190 13.06 -13.04 3.85
N PRO A 191 12.56 -13.22 5.10
CA PRO A 191 11.70 -14.34 5.48
C PRO A 191 10.29 -14.20 4.87
N ALA A 192 9.65 -15.35 4.61
CA ALA A 192 8.45 -15.56 3.78
C ALA A 192 7.11 -14.93 4.25
N TRP A 193 7.13 -13.86 5.05
CA TRP A 193 5.93 -13.10 5.41
C TRP A 193 6.08 -11.58 5.19
N ALA A 194 7.25 -11.13 4.73
CA ALA A 194 7.33 -9.89 3.98
C ALA A 194 6.84 -10.19 2.56
N VAL A 195 5.58 -9.83 2.31
CA VAL A 195 5.03 -9.75 0.97
C VAL A 195 5.66 -8.55 0.27
#